data_AF-A0A1I8C3L7-F1
#
_entry.id   AF-A0A1I8C3L7-F1
#
_cell.length_a   1.000
_cell.length_b   1.000
_cell.length_c   1.000
_cell.angle_alpha   90.00
_cell.angle_beta   90.00
_cell.angle_gamma   90.00
#
_symmetry.space_group_name_H-M   'P 1'
#
loop_
_entity.id
_entity.type
_entity.pdbx_description
1 polymer ?
#
loop_
_entity_poly.entity_id
_entity_poly.type
_entity_poly.pdbx_seq_one_letter_code
_entity_poly.pdbx_strand_id
1 'polypeptide(L)' 'MDFDGYEFVHEEISLRNPPPLCIGIPMLKEYADGCIKLYDIRKTEKSLHICAELNISLIHIHIVKENLGCFDIPL' A
#
# COMPACT_ATOMS: atom_id res chain seq x y z
N MET A 1 10.76 5.79 -22.75
CA MET A 1 10.13 4.55 -23.25
C MET A 1 10.11 3.60 -22.08
N ASP A 2 8.90 3.29 -21.63
CA ASP A 2 8.49 2.15 -20.81
C ASP A 2 9.30 1.84 -19.53
N PHE A 3 8.74 2.21 -18.38
CA PHE A 3 9.05 1.55 -17.12
C PHE A 3 7.78 0.85 -16.66
N ASP A 4 7.48 -0.27 -17.30
CA ASP A 4 6.54 -1.26 -16.80
C ASP A 4 7.16 -1.87 -15.52
N GLY A 5 6.86 -1.24 -14.39
CA GLY A 5 7.38 -1.59 -13.07
C GLY A 5 6.36 -2.36 -12.24
N TYR A 6 5.54 -3.21 -12.85
CA TYR A 6 4.73 -4.19 -12.14
C TYR A 6 5.54 -5.48 -12.02
N GLU A 7 6.68 -5.42 -11.31
CA GLU A 7 7.30 -6.65 -10.80
C GLU A 7 6.35 -7.20 -9.75
N PHE A 8 5.53 -8.17 -10.15
CA PHE A 8 4.90 -9.12 -9.25
C PHE A 8 6.03 -9.92 -8.58
N VAL A 9 6.68 -9.32 -7.59
CA VAL A 9 7.76 -9.94 -6.82
C VAL A 9 7.15 -11.08 -6.01
N HIS A 10 7.35 -12.29 -6.53
CA HIS A 10 7.42 -13.57 -5.84
C HIS A 10 6.51 -13.72 -4.61
N GLU A 11 5.31 -14.27 -4.86
CA GLU A 11 4.50 -15.31 -4.16
C GLU A 11 4.63 -15.62 -2.65
N GLU A 12 5.47 -14.92 -1.88
CA GLU A 12 5.64 -15.11 -0.44
C GLU A 12 5.92 -13.77 0.24
N ILE A 13 5.44 -12.65 -0.31
CA ILE A 13 5.35 -11.40 0.44
C ILE A 13 4.65 -11.78 1.73
N SER A 14 5.38 -11.77 2.85
CA SER A 14 4.89 -12.20 4.15
C SER A 14 3.54 -11.54 4.38
N LEU A 15 2.44 -12.27 4.12
CA LEU A 15 1.08 -11.72 4.10
C LEU A 15 0.76 -11.06 5.44
N ARG A 16 1.49 -11.46 6.48
CA ARG A 16 1.40 -10.88 7.81
C ARG A 16 1.88 -9.42 7.90
N ASN A 17 2.88 -9.01 7.12
CA ASN A 17 3.41 -7.64 7.17
C ASN A 17 4.19 -7.28 5.88
N PRO A 18 3.49 -7.03 4.76
CA PRO A 18 4.13 -6.58 3.53
C PRO A 18 4.82 -5.21 3.75
N PRO A 19 5.90 -4.92 3.01
CA PRO A 19 6.44 -3.57 2.96
C PRO A 19 5.36 -2.61 2.40
N PRO A 20 5.29 -1.35 2.89
CA PRO A 20 4.36 -0.37 2.34
C PRO A 20 4.68 -0.08 0.87
N LEU A 21 3.63 0.00 0.04
CA LEU A 21 3.76 0.46 -1.35
C LEU A 21 3.74 1.98 -1.39
N CYS A 22 4.85 2.59 -1.77
CA CYS A 22 4.96 4.03 -1.90
C CYS A 22 4.90 4.45 -3.37
N ILE A 23 4.04 5.43 -3.66
CA ILE A 23 3.93 6.10 -4.94
C ILE A 23 4.18 7.60 -4.73
N GLY A 24 5.04 8.18 -5.56
CA GLY A 24 5.15 9.64 -5.63
C GLY A 24 3.84 10.21 -6.17
N ILE A 25 3.23 11.18 -5.48
CA ILE A 25 1.95 11.74 -5.90
C ILE A 25 2.17 12.56 -7.18
N PRO A 26 1.51 12.24 -8.30
CA PRO A 26 1.61 13.03 -9.53
C PRO A 26 1.27 14.50 -9.23
N MET A 27 2.03 15.44 -9.82
CA MET A 27 2.03 16.89 -9.52
C MET A 27 2.72 17.35 -8.22
N LEU A 28 2.96 16.46 -7.26
CA LEU A 28 3.60 16.80 -5.98
C LEU A 28 4.82 15.92 -5.70
N LYS A 29 5.42 15.29 -6.71
CA LYS A 29 6.55 14.36 -6.55
C LYS A 29 7.74 14.95 -5.75
N GLU A 30 7.94 16.26 -5.83
CA GLU A 30 9.00 16.98 -5.11
C GLU A 30 8.53 17.56 -3.78
N TYR A 31 7.31 17.26 -3.31
CA TYR A 31 6.70 17.87 -2.13
C TYR A 31 5.93 16.88 -1.26
N ALA A 32 5.45 15.77 -1.84
CA ALA A 32 4.56 14.80 -1.22
C ALA A 32 4.83 13.38 -1.74
N ASP A 33 5.03 12.46 -0.79
CA ASP A 33 5.05 11.02 -1.04
C ASP A 33 3.82 10.38 -0.40
N GLY A 34 3.16 9.48 -1.13
CA GLY A 34 2.03 8.69 -0.62
C GLY A 34 2.42 7.23 -0.48
N CYS A 35 2.26 6.65 0.71
CA CYS A 35 2.51 5.24 0.97
C CYS A 35 1.24 4.55 1.44
N ILE A 36 0.93 3.40 0.85
CA ILE A 36 -0.15 2.51 1.28
C ILE A 36 0.49 1.35 2.02
N LYS A 37 0.15 1.20 3.29
CA LYS A 37 0.55 0.06 4.11
C LYS A 37 -0.60 -0.92 4.18
N LEU A 38 -0.35 -2.15 3.73
CA LEU A 38 -1.27 -3.27 3.87
C LEU A 38 -0.88 -4.08 5.12
N TYR A 39 -1.85 -4.53 5.90
CA TYR A 39 -1.62 -5.33 7.11
C TYR A 39 -2.81 -6.23 7.39
N ASP A 40 -2.65 -7.17 8.32
CA ASP A 40 -3.65 -8.19 8.67
C ASP A 40 -4.19 -8.93 7.44
N ILE A 41 -3.31 -9.37 6.53
CA ILE A 41 -3.75 -10.08 5.33
C ILE A 41 -4.03 -11.53 5.70
N ARG A 42 -5.29 -11.95 5.53
CA ARG A 42 -5.73 -13.33 5.76
C ARG A 42 -6.42 -13.85 4.51
N LYS A 43 -5.82 -14.85 3.87
CA LYS A 43 -6.37 -15.52 2.70
C LYS A 43 -7.05 -16.82 3.14
N THR A 44 -8.30 -17.00 2.74
CA THR A 44 -9.02 -18.27 2.79
C THR A 44 -9.25 -18.77 1.35
N GLU A 45 -9.83 -19.96 1.19
CA GLU A 45 -10.19 -20.47 -0.14
C GLU A 45 -11.27 -19.61 -0.85
N LYS A 46 -12.02 -18.79 -0.10
CA LYS A 46 -13.21 -18.08 -0.61
C LYS A 46 -13.10 -16.55 -0.50
N SER A 47 -12.11 -16.05 0.22
CA SER A 47 -11.98 -14.63 0.50
C SER A 47 -10.55 -14.23 0.86
N LEU A 48 -10.24 -12.97 0.58
CA LEU A 48 -9.06 -12.26 1.00
C LEU A 48 -9.48 -11.13 1.94
N HIS A 49 -9.11 -11.26 3.21
CA HIS A 49 -9.22 -10.17 4.17
C HIS A 49 -7.93 -9.35 4.15
N ILE A 50 -8.05 -8.02 4.12
CA ILE A 50 -6.91 -7.11 4.11
C ILE A 50 -7.26 -5.78 4.76
N CYS A 51 -6.38 -5.24 5.59
CA CYS A 51 -6.48 -3.88 6.10
C CYS A 51 -5.49 -2.94 5.41
N ALA A 52 -5.87 -1.67 5.26
CA ALA A 52 -5.04 -0.67 4.60
C ALA A 52 -4.94 0.63 5.41
N GLU A 53 -3.76 1.24 5.39
CA GLU A 53 -3.48 2.55 5.96
C GLU A 53 -2.75 3.41 4.92
N LEU A 54 -3.23 4.63 4.71
CA LEU A 54 -2.60 5.62 3.85
C LEU A 54 -1.73 6.55 4.70
N ASN A 55 -0.46 6.67 4.33
CA ASN A 55 0.51 7.57 4.93
C ASN A 55 0.93 8.58 3.87
N ILE A 56 0.65 9.87 4.07
CA ILE A 56 1.11 10.94 3.18
C ILE A 56 2.18 11.72 3.92
N SER A 57 3.37 11.79 3.36
CA SER A 57 4.50 12.56 3.91
C SER A 57 4.72 13.80 3.06
N LEU A 58 4.64 14.97 3.68
CA LEU A 58 4.96 16.25 3.05
C LEU A 58 6.36 16.69 3.50
N ILE A 59 7.16 17.25 2.58
CA ILE A 59 8.55 17.71 2.85
C ILE A 59 8.65 18.62 4.09
N HIS A 60 7.56 19.32 4.41
CA HIS A 60 7.47 20.25 5.53
C HIS A 60 6.75 19.65 6.75
N ILE A 61 7.10 18.43 7.17
CA ILE A 61 6.94 17.94 8.56
C ILE A 61 5.60 17.22 8.86
N HIS A 62 4.59 17.26 7.99
CA HIS A 62 3.31 16.58 8.25
C HIS A 62 3.24 15.19 7.62
N ILE A 63 3.16 14.17 8.49
CA ILE A 63 2.75 12.82 8.12
C ILE A 63 1.26 12.70 8.43
N VAL A 64 0.43 12.70 7.40
CA VAL A 64 -1.00 12.41 7.53
C VAL A 64 -1.17 10.90 7.46
N LYS A 65 -1.82 10.33 8.48
CA LYS A 65 -2.14 8.90 8.55
C LYS A 65 -3.64 8.72 8.55
N GLU A 66 -4.16 8.18 7.47
CA GLU A 66 -5.57 7.86 7.33
C GLU A 66 -5.74 6.34 7.33
N ASN A 67 -6.56 5.84 8.25
CA ASN A 67 -6.94 4.44 8.26
C ASN A 67 -8.02 4.23 7.21
N LEU A 68 -7.73 3.43 6.18
CA LEU A 68 -8.68 3.14 5.10
C LEU A 68 -9.67 2.03 5.49
N GLY A 69 -9.45 1.38 6.63
CA GLY A 69 -10.24 0.27 7.13
C GLY A 69 -9.75 -1.09 6.63
N CYS A 70 -10.60 -2.09 6.85
CA CYS A 70 -10.39 -3.47 6.42
C CYS A 70 -11.44 -3.87 5.41
N PHE A 71 -11.02 -4.70 4.46
CA PHE A 71 -11.79 -5.14 3.31
C PHE A 71 -11.78 -6.66 3.25
N ASP A 72 -12.96 -7.24 3.11
CA ASP A 72 -13.15 -8.66 2.81
C ASP A 72 -13.54 -8.80 1.34
N ILE A 73 -12.59 -9.25 0.54
CA ILE A 73 -12.73 -9.38 -0.91
C ILE A 73 -13.04 -10.85 -1.22
N PRO A 74 -14.21 -11.20 -1.77
CA PRO A 74 -14.46 -12.57 -2.22
C PRO A 74 -13.54 -12.94 -3.38
N LEU A 75 -13.02 -14.17 -3.37
CA LEU A 75 -12.10 -14.72 -4.37
C LEU A 75 -12.82 -15.62 -5.38
#